data_AF-A0A507QLE9-F1
#
_entry.id   AF-A0A507QLE9-F1
#
_cell.length_a   1.000
_cell.length_b   1.000
_cell.length_c   1.000
_cell.angle_alpha   90.00
_cell.angle_beta   90.00
_cell.angle_gamma   90.00
#
_symmetry.space_group_name_H-M   'P 1'
#
loop_
_entity.id
_entity.type
_entity.pdbx_description
1 polymer ?
#
loop_
_entity_poly.entity_id
_entity_poly.type
_entity_poly.pdbx_seq_one_letter_code
_entity_poly.pdbx_strand_id
1 'polypeptide(L)'
;MKPPISLSLSATLLLLTLYPAKSTAWLPWSNKNITSTNGTNLFEQTNGKIRGVNLASLFVLEPWMAPSEWSSMGCADTKSEFDCVLHLGQNKADASFRQHWDTWITREDLHNITTLGLNTVRVPVGYWLYEELVDRESEYFPRGGWEFFERVCRWAAEEGVYVIVDLHGAPGAQVAMNPDTGQYAPSPGFYNAYQYDRAETFLAWLTAQIHSNSNFSTVGMIELVNEPIQNPDQVASMRTDFYPNAIAV
;
A
#
# COMPACT_ATOMS: atom_id res chain seq x y z
N MET A 1 12.74 -17.45 -70.96
CA MET A 1 11.51 -16.75 -70.54
C MET A 1 10.61 -17.72 -69.79
N LYS A 2 10.51 -17.56 -68.47
CA LYS A 2 9.53 -18.16 -67.55
C LYS A 2 9.25 -17.10 -66.48
N PRO A 3 8.00 -16.91 -66.02
CA PRO A 3 7.60 -15.74 -65.24
C PRO A 3 8.03 -15.88 -63.76
N PRO A 4 8.04 -14.79 -62.98
CA PRO A 4 8.32 -14.86 -61.55
C PRO A 4 7.10 -15.40 -60.81
N ILE A 5 7.34 -16.32 -59.86
CA ILE A 5 6.34 -16.85 -58.94
C ILE A 5 6.18 -15.82 -57.82
N SER A 6 4.98 -15.26 -57.67
CA SER A 6 4.61 -14.48 -56.49
C SER A 6 4.27 -15.43 -55.33
N LEU A 7 5.11 -15.46 -54.29
CA LEU A 7 4.70 -16.02 -53.00
C LEU A 7 4.01 -14.91 -52.20
N SER A 8 2.68 -15.01 -52.12
CA SER A 8 1.88 -14.36 -51.09
C SER A 8 2.11 -15.09 -49.76
N LEU A 9 2.85 -14.47 -48.84
CA LEU A 9 2.88 -14.91 -47.43
C LEU A 9 1.75 -14.19 -46.71
N SER A 10 0.61 -14.86 -46.52
CA SER A 10 -0.39 -14.46 -45.55
C SER A 10 0.19 -14.62 -44.15
N ALA A 11 0.57 -13.52 -43.51
CA ALA A 11 0.88 -13.50 -42.09
C ALA A 11 -0.44 -13.62 -41.30
N THR A 12 -0.74 -14.81 -40.79
CA THR A 12 -1.82 -15.01 -39.83
C THR A 12 -1.40 -14.39 -38.50
N LEU A 13 -1.89 -13.18 -38.23
CA LEU A 13 -1.71 -12.51 -36.94
C LEU A 13 -2.55 -13.26 -35.90
N LEU A 14 -1.90 -14.09 -35.07
CA LEU A 14 -2.54 -14.62 -33.87
C LEU A 14 -2.71 -13.44 -32.89
N LEU A 15 -3.91 -12.84 -32.85
CA LEU A 15 -4.29 -12.01 -31.71
C LEU A 15 -4.42 -12.94 -30.50
N LEU A 16 -3.40 -12.95 -29.63
CA LEU A 16 -3.61 -13.36 -28.24
C LEU A 16 -4.56 -12.33 -27.63
N THR A 17 -5.84 -12.67 -27.56
CA THR A 17 -6.77 -11.98 -26.68
C THR A 17 -6.33 -12.28 -25.25
N LEU A 18 -5.53 -11.38 -24.66
CA LEU A 18 -5.43 -11.29 -23.22
C LEU A 18 -6.83 -10.97 -22.70
N TYR A 19 -7.54 -12.01 -22.26
CA TYR A 19 -8.66 -11.81 -21.37
C TYR A 19 -8.07 -11.13 -20.14
N PRO A 20 -8.53 -9.93 -19.74
CA PRO A 20 -8.26 -9.48 -18.39
C PRO A 20 -8.82 -10.59 -17.49
N ALA A 21 -7.94 -11.28 -16.76
CA ALA A 21 -8.37 -12.10 -15.66
C ALA A 21 -9.21 -11.15 -14.80
N LYS A 22 -10.53 -11.39 -14.75
CA LYS A 22 -11.41 -10.58 -13.92
C LYS A 22 -10.86 -10.74 -12.51
N SER A 23 -10.16 -9.71 -12.04
CA SER A 23 -9.83 -9.59 -10.63
C SER A 23 -11.17 -9.63 -9.91
N THR A 24 -11.46 -10.74 -9.25
CA THR A 24 -12.60 -10.83 -8.36
C THR A 24 -12.20 -10.06 -7.11
N ALA A 25 -12.47 -8.76 -7.10
CA ALA A 25 -12.41 -7.98 -5.87
C ALA A 25 -13.27 -8.70 -4.82
N TRP A 26 -12.59 -9.16 -3.77
CA TRP A 26 -13.14 -10.05 -2.76
C TRP A 26 -13.97 -9.22 -1.78
N LEU A 27 -15.23 -9.62 -1.57
CA LEU A 27 -16.05 -9.05 -0.52
C LEU A 27 -16.31 -10.16 0.50
N PRO A 28 -16.27 -9.87 1.82
CA PRO A 28 -16.56 -10.85 2.88
C PRO A 28 -17.88 -11.60 2.72
N TRP A 29 -18.80 -11.06 1.92
CA TRP A 29 -20.09 -11.66 1.61
C TRP A 29 -20.07 -12.70 0.47
N SER A 30 -19.17 -12.57 -0.52
CA SER A 30 -19.20 -13.38 -1.75
C SER A 30 -18.41 -14.68 -1.63
N ASN A 31 -17.39 -14.74 -0.77
CA ASN A 31 -16.62 -15.97 -0.54
C ASN A 31 -16.19 -16.05 0.94
N LYS A 32 -17.03 -16.69 1.77
CA LYS A 32 -16.90 -16.78 3.24
C LYS A 32 -15.71 -17.63 3.72
N ASN A 33 -14.87 -18.12 2.81
CA ASN A 33 -13.77 -19.03 3.10
C ASN A 33 -12.44 -18.35 2.73
N ILE A 34 -12.11 -17.18 3.30
CA ILE A 34 -10.68 -16.83 3.33
C ILE A 34 -10.03 -17.82 4.25
N THR A 35 -9.08 -18.51 3.67
CA THR A 35 -8.39 -19.60 4.32
C THR A 35 -6.95 -19.18 4.48
N SER A 36 -6.40 -19.24 5.69
CA SER A 36 -4.95 -19.11 5.87
C SER A 36 -4.22 -20.15 5.00
N THR A 37 -2.91 -19.99 4.84
CA THR A 37 -2.07 -20.99 4.14
C THR A 37 -2.22 -22.42 4.69
N ASN A 38 -2.68 -22.59 5.93
CA ASN A 38 -2.88 -23.89 6.58
C ASN A 38 -4.32 -24.45 6.50
N GLY A 39 -5.27 -23.77 5.86
CA GLY A 39 -6.65 -24.29 5.74
C GLY A 39 -7.67 -23.71 6.72
N THR A 40 -7.30 -22.74 7.57
CA THR A 40 -8.21 -22.15 8.58
C THR A 40 -9.11 -21.06 8.00
N ASN A 41 -10.43 -21.14 8.17
CA ASN A 41 -11.36 -20.07 7.77
C ASN A 41 -11.27 -18.87 8.73
N LEU A 42 -10.83 -17.71 8.22
CA LEU A 42 -10.53 -16.51 9.03
C LEU A 42 -11.78 -15.79 9.58
N PHE A 43 -12.94 -16.03 8.98
CA PHE A 43 -14.18 -15.34 9.32
C PHE A 43 -15.21 -16.25 9.98
N GLU A 44 -14.98 -17.56 10.02
CA GLU A 44 -15.87 -18.52 10.67
C GLU A 44 -16.05 -18.19 12.17
N GLN A 45 -14.95 -17.94 12.88
CA GLN A 45 -14.98 -17.62 14.31
C GLN A 45 -15.70 -16.29 14.63
N THR A 46 -15.75 -15.37 13.68
CA THR A 46 -16.40 -14.05 13.84
C THR A 46 -17.77 -13.97 13.16
N ASN A 47 -18.29 -15.08 12.65
CA ASN A 47 -19.52 -15.16 11.87
C ASN A 47 -19.54 -14.15 10.70
N GLY A 48 -18.45 -14.11 9.93
CA GLY A 48 -18.32 -13.24 8.75
C GLY A 48 -17.89 -11.80 9.05
N LYS A 49 -17.63 -11.43 10.31
CA LYS A 49 -17.33 -10.03 10.69
C LYS A 49 -15.84 -9.72 10.72
N ILE A 50 -15.47 -8.52 10.31
CA ILE A 50 -14.14 -7.96 10.59
C ILE A 50 -14.04 -7.63 12.08
N ARG A 51 -13.00 -8.14 12.73
CA ARG A 51 -12.56 -7.73 14.06
C ARG A 51 -11.06 -7.52 13.97
N GLY A 52 -10.64 -6.26 13.88
CA GLY A 52 -9.26 -5.96 13.54
C GLY A 52 -8.69 -4.77 14.28
N VAL A 53 -7.39 -4.60 14.06
CA VAL A 53 -6.56 -3.51 14.59
C VAL A 53 -5.73 -2.90 13.47
N ASN A 54 -5.24 -1.68 13.66
CA ASN A 54 -4.28 -1.07 12.73
C ASN A 54 -2.85 -1.46 13.14
N LEU A 55 -2.00 -1.79 12.16
CA LEU A 55 -0.55 -1.84 12.35
C LEU A 55 0.03 -0.42 12.18
N ALA A 56 -0.46 0.49 13.02
CA ALA A 56 -0.14 1.91 12.94
C ALA A 56 1.35 2.18 13.22
N SER A 57 1.85 3.27 12.65
CA SER A 57 3.26 3.65 12.72
C SER A 57 4.27 2.64 12.14
N LEU A 58 3.84 1.59 11.43
CA LEU A 58 4.77 0.63 10.83
C LEU A 58 5.41 1.18 9.54
N PHE A 59 4.62 1.46 8.49
CA PHE A 59 5.13 1.95 7.20
C PHE A 59 4.83 3.43 6.92
N VAL A 60 4.09 4.08 7.82
CA VAL A 60 3.98 5.53 7.93
C VAL A 60 4.06 5.87 9.42
N LEU A 61 5.23 6.30 9.87
CA LEU A 61 5.54 6.49 11.29
C LEU A 61 4.99 7.83 11.79
N GLU A 62 4.11 7.76 12.77
CA GLU A 62 3.49 8.92 13.41
C GLU A 62 4.25 9.27 14.71
N PRO A 63 4.90 10.45 14.81
CA PRO A 63 5.77 10.77 15.95
C PRO A 63 5.06 10.73 17.31
N TRP A 64 3.76 10.99 17.33
CA TRP A 64 2.95 11.00 18.55
C TRP A 64 2.60 9.58 19.06
N MET A 65 2.60 8.58 18.18
CA MET A 65 2.38 7.18 18.55
C MET A 65 3.66 6.49 19.02
N ALA A 66 4.80 6.85 18.43
CA ALA A 66 6.10 6.23 18.71
C ALA A 66 7.15 7.26 19.15
N PRO A 67 6.90 8.12 20.16
CA PRO A 67 7.78 9.26 20.46
C PRO A 67 9.20 8.85 20.90
N SER A 68 9.32 7.73 21.62
CA SER A 68 10.62 7.20 22.03
C SER A 68 11.43 6.66 20.86
N GLU A 69 10.78 5.97 19.92
CA GLU A 69 11.41 5.45 18.70
C GLU A 69 11.80 6.61 17.79
N TRP A 70 10.89 7.56 17.57
CA TRP A 70 11.15 8.75 16.77
C TRP A 70 12.36 9.55 17.28
N SER A 71 12.46 9.69 18.61
CA SER A 71 13.60 10.33 19.25
C SER A 71 14.89 9.51 19.12
N SER A 72 14.83 8.18 19.28
CA SER A 72 15.99 7.28 19.17
C SER A 72 16.58 7.27 17.76
N MET A 73 15.73 7.39 16.73
CA MET A 73 16.14 7.55 15.33
C MET A 73 16.90 8.87 15.08
N GLY A 74 16.77 9.84 15.99
CA GLY A 74 17.32 11.20 15.86
C GLY A 74 16.36 12.19 15.21
N CYS A 75 15.06 11.92 15.22
CA CYS A 75 14.04 12.72 14.52
C CYS A 75 13.16 13.55 15.46
N ALA A 76 13.52 13.68 16.74
CA ALA A 76 12.75 14.38 17.77
C ALA A 76 12.26 15.79 17.38
N ASP A 77 13.05 16.54 16.61
CA ASP A 77 12.73 17.92 16.19
C ASP A 77 11.99 17.98 14.83
N THR A 78 11.62 16.84 14.27
CA THR A 78 10.97 16.71 12.96
C THR A 78 9.54 16.24 13.10
N LYS A 79 8.69 16.57 12.12
CA LYS A 79 7.25 16.37 12.23
C LYS A 79 6.73 15.17 11.46
N SER A 80 7.46 14.66 10.47
CA SER A 80 7.01 13.57 9.60
C SER A 80 8.19 12.77 9.06
N GLU A 81 7.93 11.64 8.40
CA GLU A 81 8.98 10.84 7.74
C GLU A 81 9.79 11.69 6.75
N PHE A 82 9.11 12.53 5.98
CA PHE A 82 9.75 13.45 5.05
C PHE A 82 10.76 14.37 5.74
N ASP A 83 10.31 15.02 6.81
CA ASP A 83 11.15 15.96 7.58
C ASP A 83 12.32 15.24 8.25
N CYS A 84 12.10 14.00 8.72
CA CYS A 84 13.10 13.15 9.35
C CYS A 84 14.20 12.74 8.37
N VAL A 85 13.84 12.28 7.17
CA VAL A 85 14.82 11.92 6.12
C VAL A 85 15.60 13.14 5.66
N LEU A 86 14.92 14.27 5.45
CA LEU A 86 15.57 15.54 5.10
C LEU A 86 16.56 16.00 6.18
N HIS A 87 16.19 15.87 7.46
CA HIS A 87 17.02 16.26 8.60
C HIS A 87 18.24 15.36 8.79
N LEU A 88 18.04 14.04 8.78
CA LEU A 88 19.10 13.06 9.06
C LEU A 88 20.04 12.84 7.86
N GLY A 89 19.53 13.07 6.65
CA GLY A 89 20.13 12.59 5.41
C GLY A 89 19.80 11.12 5.12
N GLN A 90 19.70 10.80 3.83
CA GLN A 90 19.11 9.55 3.32
C GLN A 90 19.70 8.28 3.95
N ASN A 91 21.02 8.11 3.96
CA ASN A 91 21.63 6.85 4.41
C ASN A 91 21.40 6.57 5.90
N LYS A 92 21.43 7.61 6.75
CA LYS A 92 21.17 7.47 8.18
C LYS A 92 19.69 7.19 8.42
N ALA A 93 18.81 7.93 7.74
CA ALA A 93 17.37 7.71 7.83
C ALA A 93 17.00 6.27 7.41
N ASP A 94 17.48 5.79 6.27
CA ASP A 94 17.18 4.43 5.81
C ASP A 94 17.67 3.35 6.81
N ALA A 95 18.81 3.55 7.46
CA ALA A 95 19.30 2.62 8.48
C ALA A 95 18.34 2.59 9.69
N SER A 96 17.90 3.76 10.15
CA SER A 96 16.94 3.89 11.24
C SER A 96 15.57 3.28 10.88
N PHE A 97 15.03 3.58 9.70
CA PHE A 97 13.74 3.06 9.26
C PHE A 97 13.76 1.54 9.03
N ARG A 98 14.85 0.98 8.50
CA ARG A 98 14.99 -0.48 8.41
C ARG A 98 14.99 -1.15 9.79
N GLN A 99 15.67 -0.57 10.78
CA GLN A 99 15.63 -1.09 12.14
C GLN A 99 14.20 -1.04 12.69
N HIS A 100 13.51 0.10 12.54
CA HIS A 100 12.12 0.26 12.95
C HIS A 100 11.19 -0.79 12.31
N TRP A 101 11.23 -0.94 10.99
CA TRP A 101 10.43 -1.96 10.28
C TRP A 101 10.77 -3.40 10.70
N ASP A 102 11.97 -3.63 11.23
CA ASP A 102 12.38 -4.94 11.72
C ASP A 102 11.83 -5.26 13.11
N THR A 103 11.65 -4.25 13.96
CA THR A 103 11.36 -4.43 15.38
C THR A 103 10.00 -3.92 15.84
N TRP A 104 9.35 -3.03 15.10
CA TRP A 104 8.10 -2.37 15.53
C TRP A 104 6.91 -3.34 15.56
N ILE A 105 6.74 -4.12 14.49
CA ILE A 105 5.77 -5.20 14.40
C ILE A 105 6.48 -6.47 13.94
N THR A 106 6.32 -7.53 14.70
CA THR A 106 6.92 -8.83 14.47
C THR A 106 5.87 -9.87 14.15
N ARG A 107 6.31 -11.08 13.80
CA ARG A 107 5.40 -12.23 13.67
C ARG A 107 4.64 -12.52 14.97
N GLU A 108 5.27 -12.32 16.12
CA GLU A 108 4.67 -12.58 17.42
C GLU A 108 3.46 -11.66 17.67
N ASP A 109 3.50 -10.41 17.20
CA ASP A 109 2.36 -9.49 17.29
C ASP A 109 1.16 -10.00 16.48
N LEU A 110 1.38 -10.51 15.26
CA LEU A 110 0.30 -11.10 14.46
C LEU A 110 -0.26 -12.38 15.10
N HIS A 111 0.61 -13.19 15.72
CA HIS A 111 0.18 -14.34 16.51
C HIS A 111 -0.69 -13.90 17.72
N ASN A 112 -0.27 -12.86 18.44
CA ASN A 112 -1.03 -12.33 19.56
C ASN A 112 -2.41 -11.78 19.11
N ILE A 113 -2.46 -11.09 17.97
CA ILE A 113 -3.72 -10.62 17.36
C ILE A 113 -4.70 -11.79 17.16
N THR A 114 -4.25 -12.92 16.60
CA THR A 114 -5.12 -14.08 16.36
C THR A 114 -5.55 -14.76 17.67
N THR A 115 -4.66 -14.90 18.64
CA THR A 115 -5.01 -15.49 19.95
C THR A 115 -6.00 -14.66 20.75
N LEU A 116 -6.06 -13.33 20.51
CA LEU A 116 -7.08 -12.44 21.06
C LEU A 116 -8.44 -12.53 20.33
N GLY A 117 -8.55 -13.38 19.30
CA GLY A 117 -9.78 -13.57 18.52
C GLY A 117 -10.04 -12.48 17.50
N LEU A 118 -9.01 -11.70 17.13
CA LEU A 118 -9.04 -10.78 16.00
C LEU A 118 -8.65 -11.54 14.73
N ASN A 119 -9.12 -11.05 13.58
CA ASN A 119 -8.94 -11.74 12.30
C ASN A 119 -8.46 -10.82 11.17
N THR A 120 -8.31 -9.53 11.43
CA THR A 120 -7.99 -8.54 10.41
C THR A 120 -6.96 -7.55 10.91
N VAL A 121 -6.03 -7.16 10.04
CA VAL A 121 -5.18 -6.00 10.24
C VAL A 121 -5.38 -5.00 9.11
N ARG A 122 -5.39 -3.72 9.46
CA ARG A 122 -5.25 -2.61 8.51
C ARG A 122 -3.82 -2.12 8.55
N VAL A 123 -3.18 -2.00 7.39
CA VAL A 123 -1.76 -1.68 7.26
C VAL A 123 -1.62 -0.37 6.48
N PRO A 124 -1.42 0.76 7.18
CA PRO A 124 -1.09 2.05 6.58
C PRO A 124 0.23 1.97 5.82
N VAL A 125 0.24 2.39 4.55
CA VAL A 125 1.46 2.49 3.72
C VAL A 125 1.50 3.83 2.99
N GLY A 126 2.70 4.36 2.77
CA GLY A 126 2.91 5.52 1.90
C GLY A 126 3.17 5.11 0.46
N TYR A 127 2.86 5.99 -0.50
CA TYR A 127 3.14 5.73 -1.92
C TYR A 127 4.64 5.50 -2.19
N TRP A 128 5.53 6.04 -1.33
CA TRP A 128 6.98 5.87 -1.39
C TRP A 128 7.46 4.44 -1.18
N LEU A 129 6.56 3.54 -0.76
CA LEU A 129 6.80 2.10 -0.77
C LEU A 129 7.10 1.59 -2.20
N TYR A 130 6.55 2.25 -3.23
CA TYR A 130 7.00 2.08 -4.61
C TYR A 130 8.04 3.14 -4.97
N GLU A 131 9.32 2.78 -4.79
CA GLU A 131 10.42 3.74 -4.89
C GLU A 131 10.60 4.39 -6.27
N GLU A 132 10.09 3.78 -7.36
CA GLU A 132 10.15 4.34 -8.71
C GLU A 132 9.28 5.60 -8.88
N LEU A 133 8.27 5.78 -8.03
CA LEU A 133 7.43 6.98 -8.06
C LEU A 133 8.06 8.17 -7.34
N VAL A 134 9.07 7.97 -6.49
CA VAL A 134 9.63 9.03 -5.64
C VAL A 134 10.63 9.86 -6.44
N ASP A 135 10.37 11.16 -6.58
CA ASP A 135 11.32 12.11 -7.16
C ASP A 135 12.44 12.38 -6.18
N ARG A 136 13.58 11.72 -6.36
CA ARG A 136 14.73 11.80 -5.44
C ARG A 136 15.47 13.14 -5.46
N GLU A 137 15.12 14.06 -6.37
CA GLU A 137 15.64 15.42 -6.34
C GLU A 137 14.85 16.33 -5.38
N SER A 138 13.57 16.01 -5.13
CA SER A 138 12.66 16.90 -4.40
C SER A 138 11.95 16.23 -3.21
N GLU A 139 11.91 14.91 -3.14
CA GLU A 139 11.19 14.12 -2.14
C GLU A 139 12.13 13.27 -1.28
N TYR A 140 11.89 13.30 0.03
CA TYR A 140 12.78 12.71 1.03
C TYR A 140 12.04 11.61 1.79
N PHE A 141 11.95 10.40 1.24
CA PHE A 141 11.30 9.26 1.90
C PHE A 141 12.28 8.11 2.15
N PRO A 142 12.06 7.30 3.20
CA PRO A 142 12.94 6.17 3.49
C PRO A 142 12.88 5.11 2.39
N ARG A 143 14.00 4.41 2.18
CA ARG A 143 14.14 3.37 1.15
C ARG A 143 14.19 1.97 1.76
N GLY A 144 13.67 1.00 1.02
CA GLY A 144 13.72 -0.43 1.32
C GLY A 144 12.48 -0.97 2.02
N GLY A 145 11.39 -0.20 2.16
CA GLY A 145 10.21 -0.62 2.92
C GLY A 145 9.48 -1.85 2.33
N TRP A 146 9.59 -2.07 1.02
CA TRP A 146 8.83 -3.12 0.32
C TRP A 146 9.12 -4.53 0.86
N GLU A 147 10.38 -4.86 1.14
CA GLU A 147 10.75 -6.19 1.64
C GLU A 147 10.13 -6.49 3.01
N PHE A 148 9.98 -5.45 3.85
CA PHE A 148 9.37 -5.56 5.17
C PHE A 148 7.85 -5.66 5.07
N PHE A 149 7.22 -4.91 4.17
CA PHE A 149 5.79 -5.01 3.89
C PHE A 149 5.42 -6.41 3.37
N GLU A 150 6.15 -6.92 2.38
CA GLU A 150 5.96 -8.29 1.87
C GLU A 150 6.10 -9.34 2.99
N ARG A 151 7.09 -9.16 3.87
CA ARG A 151 7.30 -10.05 5.03
C ARG A 151 6.11 -10.03 6.01
N VAL A 152 5.54 -8.88 6.30
CA VAL A 152 4.37 -8.74 7.18
C VAL A 152 3.14 -9.38 6.55
N CYS A 153 2.91 -9.19 5.25
CA CYS A 153 1.82 -9.86 4.53
C CYS A 153 2.00 -11.39 4.54
N ARG A 154 3.23 -11.89 4.33
CA ARG A 154 3.52 -13.33 4.45
C ARG A 154 3.19 -13.86 5.84
N TRP A 155 3.64 -13.18 6.90
CA TRP A 155 3.31 -13.58 8.27
C TRP A 155 1.79 -13.56 8.51
N ALA A 156 1.08 -12.56 8.00
CA ALA A 156 -0.38 -12.51 8.07
C ALA A 156 -1.03 -13.73 7.37
N ALA A 157 -0.52 -14.13 6.20
CA ALA A 157 -1.01 -15.32 5.49
C ALA A 157 -0.71 -16.64 6.24
N GLU A 158 0.43 -16.72 6.92
CA GLU A 158 0.82 -17.86 7.77
C GLU A 158 -0.02 -17.97 9.04
N GLU A 159 -0.24 -16.85 9.74
CA GLU A 159 -1.02 -16.79 10.99
C GLU A 159 -2.54 -16.80 10.76
N GLY A 160 -2.99 -16.58 9.51
CA GLY A 160 -4.41 -16.48 9.20
C GLY A 160 -5.01 -15.15 9.61
N VAL A 161 -4.43 -14.07 9.13
CA VAL A 161 -4.90 -12.70 9.34
C VAL A 161 -5.24 -12.10 7.97
N TYR A 162 -6.46 -11.57 7.87
CA TYR A 162 -6.91 -10.81 6.72
C TYR A 162 -6.25 -9.44 6.71
N VAL A 163 -5.79 -8.99 5.54
CA VAL A 163 -5.07 -7.71 5.40
C VAL A 163 -5.89 -6.73 4.57
N ILE A 164 -6.07 -5.53 5.13
CA ILE A 164 -6.51 -4.32 4.44
C ILE A 164 -5.26 -3.45 4.27
N VAL A 165 -4.87 -3.17 3.03
CA VAL A 165 -3.78 -2.23 2.75
C VAL A 165 -4.37 -0.85 2.57
N ASP A 166 -3.78 0.17 3.18
CA ASP A 166 -4.31 1.53 3.16
C ASP A 166 -3.28 2.50 2.58
N LEU A 167 -3.62 3.19 1.48
CA LEU A 167 -2.81 4.30 0.97
C LEU A 167 -2.93 5.48 1.96
N HIS A 168 -2.07 5.46 2.96
CA HIS A 168 -2.09 6.37 4.09
C HIS A 168 -1.39 7.69 3.78
N GLY A 169 -0.28 7.64 3.05
CA GLY A 169 0.43 8.81 2.53
C GLY A 169 0.32 8.90 1.03
N ALA A 170 -0.54 9.78 0.52
CA ALA A 170 -0.69 10.01 -0.92
C ALA A 170 0.37 11.00 -1.47
N PRO A 171 0.73 10.94 -2.76
CA PRO A 171 1.66 11.87 -3.38
C PRO A 171 1.25 13.33 -3.15
N GLY A 172 2.18 14.15 -2.66
CA GLY A 172 1.92 15.56 -2.37
C GLY A 172 1.12 15.83 -1.09
N ALA A 173 0.82 14.83 -0.26
CA ALA A 173 -0.04 14.91 0.93
C ALA A 173 -1.47 15.34 0.64
N GLN A 174 -2.40 14.51 1.10
CA GLN A 174 -3.82 14.74 1.00
C GLN A 174 -4.36 15.66 2.10
N VAL A 175 -3.61 15.90 3.18
CA VAL A 175 -3.97 16.84 4.25
C VAL A 175 -2.74 17.69 4.61
N ALA A 176 -2.94 18.99 4.77
CA ALA A 176 -1.87 19.89 5.21
C ALA A 176 -1.53 19.69 6.69
N MET A 177 -0.25 19.87 7.04
CA MET A 177 0.22 19.89 8.42
C MET A 177 -0.20 18.64 9.22
N ASN A 178 -0.24 17.50 8.54
CA ASN A 178 -0.61 16.22 9.14
C ASN A 178 0.54 15.21 8.96
N PRO A 179 1.19 14.74 10.06
CA PRO A 179 2.26 13.74 9.99
C PRO A 179 1.81 12.41 9.39
N ASP A 180 0.53 12.07 9.51
CA ASP A 180 -0.06 10.81 9.05
C ASP A 180 0.04 10.67 7.51
N THR A 181 0.23 11.78 6.80
CA THR A 181 0.43 11.75 5.34
C THR A 181 1.88 11.40 4.95
N GLY A 182 2.78 11.22 5.94
CA GLY A 182 4.21 11.02 5.76
C GLY A 182 5.01 12.28 5.47
N GLN A 183 4.35 13.40 5.16
CA GLN A 183 4.99 14.69 4.93
C GLN A 183 4.19 15.83 5.56
N TYR A 184 4.81 16.64 6.41
CA TYR A 184 4.15 17.76 7.09
C TYR A 184 4.03 19.00 6.18
N ALA A 185 3.37 18.83 5.03
CA ALA A 185 3.29 19.84 3.99
C ALA A 185 2.46 21.07 4.43
N PRO A 186 2.82 22.31 4.04
CA PRO A 186 2.07 23.51 4.43
C PRO A 186 0.70 23.62 3.76
N SER A 187 0.47 22.89 2.66
CA SER A 187 -0.78 22.83 1.91
C SER A 187 -0.96 21.44 1.32
N PRO A 188 -2.19 20.98 1.06
CA PRO A 188 -2.43 19.70 0.40
C PRO A 188 -2.00 19.78 -1.07
N GLY A 189 -1.08 18.92 -1.48
CA GLY A 189 -0.60 18.82 -2.87
C GLY A 189 -1.34 17.76 -3.69
N PHE A 190 -2.08 16.85 -3.06
CA PHE A 190 -2.65 15.66 -3.73
C PHE A 190 -3.72 15.94 -4.80
N TYR A 191 -4.51 17.00 -4.66
CA TYR A 191 -5.75 17.20 -5.44
C TYR A 191 -5.54 17.76 -6.86
N ASN A 192 -4.76 17.08 -7.68
CA ASN A 192 -4.53 17.43 -9.08
C ASN A 192 -4.17 16.19 -9.92
N ALA A 193 -4.29 16.31 -11.24
CA ALA A 193 -4.09 15.21 -12.17
C ALA A 193 -2.71 14.53 -12.07
N TYR A 194 -1.64 15.30 -11.83
CA TYR A 194 -0.30 14.73 -11.73
C TYR A 194 -0.13 13.84 -10.48
N GLN A 195 -0.64 14.28 -9.33
CA GLN A 195 -0.56 13.48 -8.11
C GLN A 195 -1.58 12.33 -8.08
N TYR A 196 -2.73 12.49 -8.74
CA TYR A 196 -3.67 11.39 -8.97
C TYR A 196 -3.03 10.28 -9.83
N ASP A 197 -2.39 10.62 -10.95
CA ASP A 197 -1.70 9.64 -11.81
C ASP A 197 -0.62 8.84 -11.05
N ARG A 198 0.14 9.51 -10.17
CA ARG A 198 1.12 8.83 -9.29
C ARG A 198 0.44 7.89 -8.29
N ALA A 199 -0.65 8.30 -7.66
CA ALA A 199 -1.40 7.43 -6.74
C ALA A 199 -2.06 6.25 -7.47
N GLU A 200 -2.65 6.49 -8.64
CA GLU A 200 -3.22 5.44 -9.50
C GLU A 200 -2.14 4.46 -9.94
N THR A 201 -0.95 4.93 -10.31
CA THR A 201 0.21 4.09 -10.64
C THR A 201 0.67 3.25 -9.44
N PHE A 202 0.72 3.83 -8.24
CA PHE A 202 1.02 3.10 -7.02
C PHE A 202 0.01 1.99 -6.75
N LEU A 203 -1.29 2.31 -6.84
CA LEU A 203 -2.38 1.35 -6.62
C LEU A 203 -2.38 0.23 -7.66
N ALA A 204 -2.14 0.55 -8.94
CA ALA A 204 -2.00 -0.43 -10.01
C ALA A 204 -0.81 -1.38 -9.75
N TRP A 205 0.33 -0.83 -9.38
CA TRP A 205 1.52 -1.61 -9.03
C TRP A 205 1.25 -2.52 -7.82
N LEU A 206 0.67 -1.98 -6.75
CA LEU A 206 0.34 -2.74 -5.55
C LEU A 206 -0.64 -3.88 -5.86
N THR A 207 -1.70 -3.62 -6.63
CA THR A 207 -2.65 -4.64 -7.10
C THR A 207 -1.95 -5.73 -7.91
N ALA A 208 -1.02 -5.37 -8.79
CA ALA A 208 -0.25 -6.34 -9.56
C ALA A 208 0.64 -7.22 -8.66
N GLN A 209 1.29 -6.64 -7.64
CA GLN A 209 2.08 -7.41 -6.66
C GLN A 209 1.19 -8.39 -5.86
N ILE A 210 0.04 -7.91 -5.37
CA ILE A 210 -0.91 -8.72 -4.60
C ILE A 210 -1.38 -9.94 -5.39
N HIS A 211 -1.68 -9.78 -6.69
CA HIS A 211 -2.16 -10.88 -7.52
C HIS A 211 -1.07 -11.81 -8.06
N SER A 212 0.20 -11.38 -8.07
CA SER A 212 1.30 -12.17 -8.64
C SER A 212 2.17 -12.87 -7.60
N ASN A 213 2.05 -12.52 -6.32
CA ASN A 213 2.89 -13.04 -5.25
C ASN A 213 2.04 -13.66 -4.11
N SER A 214 2.28 -14.95 -3.82
CA SER A 214 1.53 -15.72 -2.82
C SER A 214 1.67 -15.21 -1.38
N ASN A 215 2.70 -14.40 -1.09
CA ASN A 215 2.87 -13.74 0.21
C ASN A 215 1.71 -12.79 0.54
N PHE A 216 0.96 -12.32 -0.47
CA PHE A 216 -0.18 -11.43 -0.29
C PHE A 216 -1.54 -12.17 -0.35
N SER A 217 -1.56 -13.49 -0.23
CA SER A 217 -2.77 -14.32 -0.39
C SER A 217 -3.93 -13.98 0.57
N THR A 218 -3.68 -13.28 1.68
CA THR A 218 -4.72 -12.80 2.59
C THR A 218 -4.99 -11.29 2.51
N VAL A 219 -4.35 -10.59 1.57
CA VAL A 219 -4.72 -9.21 1.23
C VAL A 219 -5.98 -9.25 0.37
N GLY A 220 -7.10 -8.75 0.89
CA GLY A 220 -8.35 -8.74 0.14
C GLY A 220 -8.97 -7.35 -0.05
N MET A 221 -8.37 -6.30 0.50
CA MET A 221 -8.87 -4.95 0.37
C MET A 221 -7.73 -3.94 0.27
N ILE A 222 -7.91 -2.96 -0.60
CA ILE A 222 -7.07 -1.78 -0.73
C ILE A 222 -7.97 -0.56 -0.46
N GLU A 223 -7.59 0.25 0.52
CA GLU A 223 -8.20 1.56 0.78
C GLU A 223 -7.47 2.62 -0.06
N LEU A 224 -8.23 3.30 -0.92
CA LEU A 224 -7.66 4.09 -2.02
C LEU A 224 -6.95 5.35 -1.56
N VAL A 225 -7.33 5.93 -0.42
CA VAL A 225 -6.63 7.04 0.25
C VAL A 225 -7.21 7.25 1.65
N ASN A 226 -6.33 7.36 2.65
CA ASN A 226 -6.70 7.66 4.02
C ASN A 226 -7.08 9.14 4.20
N GLU A 227 -8.20 9.38 4.88
CA GLU A 227 -8.61 10.69 5.40
C GLU A 227 -8.37 11.88 4.45
N PRO A 228 -8.92 11.87 3.23
CA PRO A 228 -8.88 13.07 2.40
C PRO A 228 -9.60 14.23 3.09
N ILE A 229 -9.39 15.43 2.58
CA ILE A 229 -10.06 16.64 3.06
C ILE A 229 -11.57 16.44 3.03
N GLN A 230 -12.22 16.80 4.15
CA GLN A 230 -13.66 16.57 4.33
C GLN A 230 -14.53 17.65 3.68
N ASN A 231 -13.95 18.75 3.20
CA ASN A 231 -14.67 19.78 2.48
C ASN A 231 -15.02 19.28 1.05
N PRO A 232 -16.31 19.09 0.71
CA PRO A 232 -16.73 18.46 -0.53
C PRO A 232 -16.36 19.25 -1.79
N ASP A 233 -16.19 20.57 -1.68
CA ASP A 233 -15.80 21.44 -2.79
C ASP A 233 -14.30 21.32 -3.10
N GLN A 234 -13.48 21.11 -2.07
CA GLN A 234 -12.03 20.93 -2.22
C GLN A 234 -11.66 19.55 -2.81
N VAL A 235 -12.54 18.57 -2.64
CA VAL A 235 -12.31 17.18 -3.09
C VAL A 235 -13.25 16.74 -4.21
N ALA A 236 -13.87 17.68 -4.91
CA ALA A 236 -14.80 17.37 -6.00
C ALA A 236 -14.14 16.53 -7.10
N SER A 237 -12.90 16.86 -7.48
CA SER A 237 -12.13 16.13 -8.50
C SER A 237 -11.82 14.70 -8.11
N MET A 238 -11.80 14.35 -6.81
CA MET A 238 -11.61 12.96 -6.43
C MET A 238 -12.76 12.06 -6.90
N ARG A 239 -14.00 12.57 -6.88
CA ARG A 239 -15.18 11.79 -7.25
C ARG A 239 -15.35 11.66 -8.76
N THR A 240 -14.84 12.63 -9.52
CA THR A 240 -14.94 12.64 -10.98
C THR A 240 -13.73 12.00 -11.66
N ASP A 241 -12.56 12.06 -11.02
CA ASP A 241 -11.29 11.69 -11.65
C ASP A 241 -10.60 10.56 -10.86
N PHE A 242 -10.09 10.84 -9.65
CA PHE A 242 -9.24 9.90 -8.91
C PHE A 242 -9.93 8.57 -8.57
N TYR A 243 -11.07 8.58 -7.87
CA TYR A 243 -11.72 7.34 -7.43
C TYR A 243 -12.18 6.47 -8.61
N PRO A 244 -12.83 6.99 -9.67
CA PRO A 244 -13.16 6.18 -10.84
C PRO A 244 -11.94 5.51 -11.49
N ASN A 245 -10.83 6.22 -11.63
CA ASN A 245 -9.61 5.69 -12.23
C ASN A 245 -8.92 4.68 -11.30
N ALA A 246 -8.77 5.00 -10.02
CA ALA A 246 -8.16 4.14 -9.02
C ALA A 246 -8.90 2.81 -8.82
N ILE A 247 -10.22 2.78 -9.04
CA ILE A 247 -11.02 1.54 -9.02
C ILE A 247 -10.82 0.70 -10.29
N ALA A 248 -10.40 1.33 -11.40
CA ALA A 248 -10.27 0.68 -12.70
C ALA A 248 -8.91 -0.01 -12.91
N VAL A 249 -7.92 0.25 -12.06
CA VAL A 249 -6.55 -0.27 -12.17
C VAL A 249 -6.30 -1.56 -11.38
#